data_AF-A0A7G7WZ73-F1
#
_entry.id   AF-A0A7G7WZ73-F1
#
_cell.length_a   1.000
_cell.length_b   1.000
_cell.length_c   1.000
_cell.angle_alpha   90.00
_cell.angle_beta   90.00
_cell.angle_gamma   90.00
#
_symmetry.space_group_name_H-M   'P 1'
#
loop_
_entity.id
_entity.type
_entity.pdbx_description
1 polymer ?
#
loop_
_entity_poly.entity_id
_entity_poly.type
_entity_poly.pdbx_seq_one_letter_code
_entity_poly.pdbx_strand_id
1 'polypeptide(L)'
;MEIWIVVSVVFSYICTAIIAKGDMIANEYCMPRPTLVDIDRPTYNFFPYVVKLNRCGGSCNSIAPNIKHCVPTSSTDIKITVFSPITGGTHTIVQKNHTACGCQCVAKATDCDPDTQTWKPDHCRCECKYKEPPVPCPAGSKWDSGKCKCVCSTVPEKCSNKKVWSTETCGCVCHQRHYNRCARKGKMVDETDCGCISMSAAVIGNKDDSNSGISKEYLVVVLAVQFGVLFMVFDCILYTKQAGVIYTLKKKCSSKNSAFNSTDSESSCDPASGSQHGTWESTENIVESELPPGTNTLPRSEA
;
A
#
# COMPACT_ATOMS: atom_id res chain seq x y z
N MET A 1 34.60 -7.12 53.24
CA MET A 1 33.41 -7.75 52.63
C MET A 1 32.08 -7.22 53.18
N GLU A 2 32.05 -6.63 54.37
CA GLU A 2 30.82 -6.17 55.05
C GLU A 2 30.11 -4.96 54.39
N ILE A 3 30.86 -3.99 53.85
CA ILE A 3 30.29 -2.70 53.38
C ILE A 3 29.44 -2.85 52.10
N TRP A 4 29.84 -3.75 51.20
CA TRP A 4 29.11 -4.00 49.95
C TRP A 4 27.75 -4.68 50.19
N ILE A 5 27.63 -5.47 51.26
CA ILE A 5 26.38 -6.14 51.64
C ILE A 5 25.39 -5.11 52.20
N VAL A 6 25.86 -4.17 53.02
CA VAL A 6 25.00 -3.11 53.56
C VAL A 6 24.49 -2.17 52.46
N VAL A 7 25.35 -1.78 51.51
CA VAL A 7 24.93 -0.91 50.40
C VAL A 7 23.91 -1.59 49.49
N SER A 8 24.08 -2.88 49.19
CA SER A 8 23.14 -3.63 48.34
C SER A 8 21.80 -3.91 49.03
N VAL A 9 21.79 -4.20 50.32
CA VAL A 9 20.55 -4.37 51.10
C VAL A 9 19.81 -3.04 51.25
N VAL A 10 20.53 -1.94 51.51
CA VAL A 10 19.92 -0.60 51.60
C VAL A 10 19.40 -0.14 50.24
N PHE A 11 20.13 -0.38 49.14
CA PHE A 11 19.66 -0.06 47.79
C PHE A 11 18.46 -0.91 47.39
N SER A 12 18.42 -2.19 47.79
CA SER A 12 17.25 -3.06 47.59
C SER A 12 16.03 -2.59 48.39
N TYR A 13 16.21 -2.18 49.65
CA TYR A 13 15.13 -1.63 50.48
C TYR A 13 14.61 -0.29 49.93
N ILE A 14 15.50 0.56 49.43
CA ILE A 14 15.13 1.83 48.78
C ILE A 14 14.43 1.57 47.43
N CYS A 15 14.89 0.58 46.64
CA CYS A 15 14.23 0.19 45.39
C CYS A 15 12.83 -0.38 45.60
N THR A 16 12.57 -1.11 46.69
CA THR A 16 11.21 -1.62 46.99
C THR A 16 10.21 -0.52 47.40
N ALA A 17 10.70 0.67 47.78
CA ALA A 17 9.84 1.78 48.22
C ALA A 17 9.35 2.69 47.09
N ILE A 18 9.80 2.49 45.83
CA ILE A 18 9.40 3.30 44.67
C ILE A 18 8.66 2.43 43.65
N ILE A 19 7.55 1.82 44.07
CA ILE A 19 6.52 1.38 43.13
C ILE A 19 5.43 2.42 43.19
N ALA A 20 5.47 3.36 42.24
CA ALA A 20 4.37 4.29 42.01
C ALA A 20 3.12 3.46 41.71
N LYS A 21 2.20 3.41 42.67
CA LYS A 21 0.86 2.87 42.45
C LYS A 21 0.16 3.82 41.50
N GLY A 22 0.12 3.47 40.21
CA GLY A 22 -0.71 4.19 39.25
C GLY A 22 -2.18 3.92 39.60
N ASP A 23 -2.94 4.97 39.90
CA ASP A 23 -4.38 4.86 40.07
C ASP A 23 -5.01 4.52 38.71
N MET A 24 -5.76 3.41 38.67
CA MET A 24 -6.53 3.05 37.49
C MET A 24 -7.72 4.01 37.37
N ILE A 25 -7.68 4.91 36.39
CA ILE A 25 -8.77 5.85 36.12
C ILE A 25 -9.93 5.09 35.44
N ALA A 26 -11.12 5.23 36.01
CA ALA A 26 -12.33 4.63 35.44
C ALA A 26 -12.84 5.42 34.22
N ASN A 27 -13.50 4.71 33.31
CA ASN A 27 -14.13 5.31 32.15
C ASN A 27 -15.40 6.08 32.54
N GLU A 28 -15.49 7.33 32.11
CA GLU A 28 -16.63 8.21 32.38
C GLU A 28 -17.71 8.03 31.32
N TYR A 29 -18.82 7.39 31.68
CA TYR A 29 -19.91 7.07 30.75
C TYR A 29 -20.75 8.29 30.34
N CYS A 30 -21.45 8.16 29.22
CA CYS A 30 -22.31 9.17 28.64
C CYS A 30 -23.49 9.54 29.56
N MET A 31 -23.42 10.72 30.17
CA MET A 31 -24.49 11.27 31.02
C MET A 31 -24.45 12.80 31.04
N PRO A 32 -25.54 13.49 31.48
CA PRO A 32 -25.52 14.93 31.66
C PRO A 32 -24.51 15.31 32.75
N ARG A 33 -23.60 16.22 32.42
CA ARG A 33 -22.55 16.71 33.33
C ARG A 33 -22.60 18.22 33.43
N PRO A 34 -22.40 18.80 34.61
CA PRO A 34 -22.26 20.24 34.73
C PRO A 34 -20.99 20.69 34.01
N THR A 35 -21.16 21.60 33.06
CA THR A 35 -20.08 22.16 32.24
C THR A 35 -20.20 23.68 32.18
N LEU A 36 -19.09 24.35 31.90
CA LEU A 36 -19.04 25.77 31.66
C LEU A 36 -19.45 26.05 30.20
N VAL A 37 -20.46 26.89 30.02
CA VAL A 37 -21.01 27.25 28.72
C VAL A 37 -20.90 28.76 28.56
N ASP A 38 -20.28 29.19 27.46
CA ASP A 38 -20.22 30.60 27.09
C ASP A 38 -21.61 31.11 26.67
N ILE A 39 -21.98 32.29 27.16
CA ILE A 39 -23.28 32.91 26.84
C ILE A 39 -23.32 33.39 25.39
N ASP A 40 -22.32 34.15 24.95
CA ASP A 40 -22.29 34.79 23.64
C ASP A 40 -20.88 34.83 23.02
N ARG A 41 -20.14 33.72 23.07
CA ARG A 41 -18.87 33.60 22.34
C ARG A 41 -19.10 33.81 20.84
N PRO A 42 -18.24 34.58 20.14
CA PRO A 42 -16.99 35.20 20.60
C PRO A 42 -17.11 36.65 21.08
N THR A 43 -18.32 37.22 21.15
CA THR A 43 -18.49 38.66 21.40
C THR A 43 -18.35 39.05 22.88
N TYR A 44 -18.78 38.18 23.80
CA TYR A 44 -18.68 38.43 25.25
C TYR A 44 -19.27 39.80 25.68
N ASN A 45 -20.38 40.19 25.07
CA ASN A 45 -21.12 41.43 25.32
C ASN A 45 -22.01 41.35 26.55
N PHE A 46 -22.23 40.16 27.13
CA PHE A 46 -23.18 39.97 28.22
C PHE A 46 -22.52 39.39 29.48
N PHE A 47 -22.89 39.94 30.65
CA PHE A 47 -22.49 39.42 31.96
C PHE A 47 -23.64 38.64 32.61
N PRO A 48 -23.40 37.45 33.19
CA PRO A 48 -22.13 36.73 33.23
C PRO A 48 -21.72 36.13 31.87
N TYR A 49 -20.42 36.09 31.58
CA TYR A 49 -19.88 35.59 30.31
C TYR A 49 -20.00 34.07 30.16
N VAL A 50 -19.91 33.35 31.28
CA VAL A 50 -19.86 31.89 31.35
C VAL A 50 -20.81 31.42 32.46
N VAL A 51 -21.64 30.43 32.15
CA VAL A 51 -22.63 29.87 33.09
C VAL A 51 -22.44 28.36 33.23
N LYS A 52 -22.89 27.80 34.35
CA LYS A 52 -22.87 26.35 34.59
C LYS A 52 -24.17 25.73 34.12
N LEU A 53 -24.12 24.89 33.10
CA LEU A 53 -25.26 24.15 32.54
C LEU A 53 -24.90 22.67 32.35
N ASN A 54 -25.90 21.80 32.34
CA ASN A 54 -25.68 20.40 32.03
C ASN A 54 -25.52 20.21 30.53
N ARG A 55 -24.40 19.60 30.14
CA ARG A 55 -24.12 19.16 28.78
C ARG A 55 -23.78 17.68 28.78
N CYS A 56 -24.10 17.02 27.68
CA CYS A 56 -23.83 15.60 27.53
C CYS A 56 -22.34 15.40 27.32
N GLY A 57 -21.74 14.50 28.11
CA GLY A 57 -20.33 14.20 28.03
C GLY A 57 -20.01 12.83 28.60
N GLY A 58 -18.84 12.33 28.23
CA GLY A 58 -18.41 10.96 28.51
C GLY A 58 -18.38 10.10 27.25
N SER A 59 -18.07 8.82 27.45
CA SER A 59 -17.89 7.84 26.40
C SER A 59 -19.05 6.84 26.34
N CYS A 60 -19.13 6.14 25.22
CA CYS A 60 -20.15 5.14 24.96
C CYS A 60 -19.58 3.74 25.17
N ASN A 61 -19.56 3.29 26.44
CA ASN A 61 -18.91 2.04 26.86
C ASN A 61 -17.42 2.00 26.46
N SER A 62 -16.96 0.86 25.94
CA SER A 62 -15.60 0.68 25.41
C SER A 62 -15.45 1.12 23.94
N ILE A 63 -16.45 1.81 23.37
CA ILE A 63 -16.44 2.24 21.97
C ILE A 63 -15.76 3.61 21.87
N ALA A 64 -14.83 3.73 20.94
CA ALA A 64 -14.07 4.95 20.72
C ALA A 64 -14.99 6.14 20.32
N PRO A 65 -14.72 7.37 20.81
CA PRO A 65 -15.56 8.55 20.53
C PRO A 65 -15.71 8.91 19.04
N ASN A 66 -14.77 8.49 18.18
CA ASN A 66 -14.85 8.67 16.73
C ASN A 66 -15.85 7.70 16.05
N ILE A 67 -16.37 6.70 16.76
CA ILE A 67 -17.37 5.75 16.26
C ILE A 67 -18.76 6.09 16.84
N LYS A 68 -18.84 6.23 18.17
CA LYS A 68 -20.05 6.65 18.90
C LYS A 68 -19.73 7.81 19.82
N HIS A 69 -20.48 8.89 19.72
CA HIS A 69 -20.33 10.06 20.59
C HIS A 69 -21.59 10.28 21.45
N CYS A 70 -21.40 10.95 22.58
CA CYS A 70 -22.45 11.25 23.53
C CYS A 70 -23.23 12.50 23.10
N VAL A 71 -24.55 12.38 22.95
CA VAL A 71 -25.44 13.45 22.46
C VAL A 71 -26.65 13.61 23.39
N PRO A 72 -27.29 14.79 23.42
CA PRO A 72 -28.55 14.97 24.13
C PRO A 72 -29.69 14.19 23.46
N THR A 73 -30.39 13.39 24.24
CA THR A 73 -31.66 12.75 23.84
C THR A 73 -32.86 13.56 24.30
N SER A 74 -32.71 14.32 25.38
CA SER A 74 -33.70 15.31 25.83
C SER A 74 -33.02 16.54 26.41
N SER A 75 -33.69 17.69 26.31
CA SER A 75 -33.19 18.97 26.81
C SER A 75 -34.34 19.87 27.21
N THR A 76 -34.08 20.77 28.15
CA THR A 76 -35.00 21.83 28.56
C THR A 76 -34.40 23.19 28.23
N ASP A 77 -35.23 24.10 27.77
CA ASP A 77 -34.84 25.48 27.51
C ASP A 77 -34.85 26.26 28.82
N ILE A 78 -33.71 26.86 29.18
CA ILE A 78 -33.53 27.70 30.35
C ILE A 78 -33.38 29.15 29.90
N LYS A 79 -34.17 30.03 30.51
CA LYS A 79 -34.07 31.48 30.32
C LYS A 79 -33.04 32.03 31.31
N ILE A 80 -31.97 32.61 30.79
CA ILE A 80 -30.89 33.21 31.55
C ILE A 80 -30.98 34.72 31.39
N THR A 81 -31.14 35.43 32.50
CA THR A 81 -31.12 36.88 32.54
C THR A 81 -29.67 37.36 32.55
N VAL A 82 -29.31 38.22 31.60
CA VAL A 82 -27.95 38.71 31.40
C VAL A 82 -27.93 40.24 31.32
N PHE A 83 -26.83 40.84 31.72
CA PHE A 83 -26.63 42.29 31.71
C PHE A 83 -25.67 42.69 30.59
N SER A 84 -26.04 43.70 29.80
CA SER A 84 -25.17 44.31 28.80
C SER A 84 -24.43 45.49 29.44
N PRO A 85 -23.11 45.43 29.64
CA PRO A 85 -22.33 46.56 30.13
C PRO A 85 -22.22 47.68 29.09
N ILE A 86 -22.48 47.40 27.80
CA ILE A 86 -22.43 48.39 26.73
C ILE A 86 -23.69 49.27 26.73
N THR A 87 -24.86 48.64 26.82
CA THR A 87 -26.16 49.34 26.75
C THR A 87 -26.75 49.64 28.13
N GLY A 88 -26.18 49.09 29.20
CA GLY A 88 -26.71 49.20 30.56
C GLY A 88 -28.04 48.47 30.79
N GLY A 89 -28.45 47.63 29.83
CA GLY A 89 -29.75 46.95 29.83
C GLY A 89 -29.67 45.48 30.21
N THR A 90 -30.77 44.96 30.75
CA THR A 90 -30.95 43.53 31.02
C THR A 90 -31.65 42.85 29.85
N HIS A 91 -31.10 41.72 29.42
CA HIS A 91 -31.63 40.89 28.35
C HIS A 91 -31.91 39.47 28.86
N THR A 92 -32.76 38.72 28.16
CA THR A 92 -32.99 37.30 28.46
C THR A 92 -32.54 36.46 27.27
N ILE A 93 -31.63 35.54 27.52
CA ILE A 93 -31.10 34.59 26.53
C ILE A 93 -31.61 33.20 26.86
N VAL A 94 -32.00 32.44 25.83
CA VAL A 94 -32.44 31.05 25.99
C VAL A 94 -31.26 30.13 25.69
N GLN A 95 -30.95 29.22 26.64
CA GLN A 95 -29.91 28.21 26.48
C GLN A 95 -30.49 26.82 26.73
N LYS A 96 -29.93 25.81 26.05
CA LYS A 96 -30.33 24.41 26.26
C LYS A 96 -29.58 23.79 27.43
N ASN A 97 -30.34 23.17 28.32
CA ASN A 97 -29.85 22.36 29.42
C ASN A 97 -30.20 20.89 29.15
N HIS A 98 -29.18 20.04 29.02
CA HIS A 98 -29.40 18.64 28.69
C HIS A 98 -29.90 17.88 29.91
N THR A 99 -30.99 17.13 29.77
CA THR A 99 -31.63 16.37 30.86
C THR A 99 -31.45 14.87 30.72
N ALA A 100 -31.28 14.36 29.51
CA ALA A 100 -30.85 12.99 29.25
C ALA A 100 -29.88 12.94 28.07
N CYS A 101 -28.99 11.95 28.11
CA CYS A 101 -27.97 11.72 27.09
C CYS A 101 -28.09 10.31 26.52
N GLY A 102 -27.61 10.14 25.30
CA GLY A 102 -27.55 8.87 24.62
C GLY A 102 -26.34 8.79 23.71
N CYS A 103 -26.06 7.58 23.26
CA CYS A 103 -24.96 7.29 22.35
C CYS A 103 -25.47 7.27 20.92
N GLN A 104 -24.85 8.07 20.07
CA GLN A 104 -25.19 8.14 18.65
C GLN A 104 -23.95 7.84 17.79
N CYS A 105 -24.16 7.09 16.70
CA CYS A 105 -23.14 6.87 15.70
C CYS A 105 -22.69 8.21 15.10
N VAL A 106 -21.37 8.38 14.94
CA VAL A 106 -20.82 9.53 14.22
C VAL A 106 -21.19 9.42 12.73
N ALA A 107 -20.97 8.25 12.13
CA ALA A 107 -21.42 7.93 10.78
C ALA A 107 -22.92 7.65 10.73
N LYS A 108 -23.53 7.91 9.58
CA LYS A 108 -24.95 7.68 9.28
C LYS A 108 -25.11 6.67 8.17
N ALA A 109 -26.29 6.06 8.07
CA ALA A 109 -26.62 5.16 6.98
C ALA A 109 -26.52 5.82 5.59
N THR A 110 -26.74 7.13 5.52
CA THR A 110 -26.61 7.94 4.29
C THR A 110 -25.17 8.12 3.83
N ASP A 111 -24.20 7.84 4.70
CA ASP A 111 -22.78 7.95 4.35
C ASP A 111 -22.27 6.68 3.63
N CYS A 112 -23.08 5.62 3.65
CA CYS A 112 -22.78 4.39 2.92
C CYS A 112 -23.18 4.49 1.46
N ASP A 113 -22.40 3.86 0.60
CA ASP A 113 -22.78 3.63 -0.80
C ASP A 113 -23.94 2.62 -0.84
N PRO A 114 -25.16 3.00 -1.28
CA PRO A 114 -26.31 2.13 -1.24
C PRO A 114 -26.20 0.94 -2.21
N ASP A 115 -25.33 1.01 -3.22
CA ASP A 115 -25.16 -0.05 -4.21
C ASP A 115 -24.21 -1.13 -3.69
N THR A 116 -23.11 -0.74 -3.05
CA THR A 116 -22.02 -1.65 -2.66
C THR A 116 -21.97 -1.97 -1.16
N GLN A 117 -22.60 -1.15 -0.31
CA GLN A 117 -22.50 -1.23 1.14
C GLN A 117 -23.87 -1.39 1.83
N THR A 118 -23.84 -1.93 3.05
CA THR A 118 -24.98 -2.02 3.96
C THR A 118 -24.63 -1.38 5.29
N TRP A 119 -25.49 -0.50 5.79
CA TRP A 119 -25.32 0.07 7.12
C TRP A 119 -25.56 -0.97 8.22
N LYS A 120 -24.62 -1.10 9.16
CA LYS A 120 -24.77 -1.91 10.37
C LYS A 120 -24.92 -1.01 11.60
N PRO A 121 -26.14 -0.85 12.16
CA PRO A 121 -26.37 0.07 13.27
C PRO A 121 -25.62 -0.32 14.56
N ASP A 122 -25.45 -1.62 14.81
CA ASP A 122 -24.77 -2.11 16.02
C ASP A 122 -23.30 -1.68 16.08
N HIS A 123 -22.64 -1.71 14.92
CA HIS A 123 -21.22 -1.40 14.73
C HIS A 123 -20.96 0.05 14.28
N CYS A 124 -22.00 0.84 13.99
CA CYS A 124 -21.89 2.20 13.43
C CYS A 124 -20.95 2.29 12.21
N ARG A 125 -21.01 1.32 11.30
CA ARG A 125 -20.18 1.31 10.10
C ARG A 125 -20.92 0.76 8.90
N CYS A 126 -20.45 1.17 7.72
CA CYS A 126 -20.82 0.56 6.47
C CYS A 126 -20.02 -0.74 6.31
N GLU A 127 -20.69 -1.83 5.96
CA GLU A 127 -20.05 -3.10 5.61
C GLU A 127 -20.33 -3.43 4.15
N CYS A 128 -19.34 -4.00 3.45
CA CYS A 128 -19.53 -4.43 2.07
C CYS A 128 -20.60 -5.51 1.99
N LYS A 129 -21.48 -5.42 1.00
CA LYS A 129 -22.45 -6.48 0.69
C LYS A 129 -21.76 -7.77 0.29
N TYR A 130 -20.63 -7.65 -0.40
CA TYR A 130 -19.85 -8.74 -0.95
C TYR A 130 -18.46 -8.76 -0.30
N LYS A 131 -17.98 -9.93 0.10
CA LYS A 131 -16.61 -10.09 0.64
C LYS A 131 -15.55 -9.95 -0.46
N GLU A 132 -15.90 -10.42 -1.64
CA GLU A 132 -15.12 -10.36 -2.87
C GLU A 132 -15.89 -9.55 -3.92
N PRO A 133 -15.20 -8.96 -4.90
CA PRO A 133 -15.89 -8.19 -5.92
C PRO A 133 -16.82 -9.12 -6.73
N PRO A 134 -18.08 -8.73 -6.97
CA PRO A 134 -19.03 -9.56 -7.73
C PRO A 134 -18.58 -9.81 -9.17
N VAL A 135 -17.76 -8.90 -9.72
CA VAL A 135 -17.09 -9.04 -11.01
C VAL A 135 -15.61 -8.77 -10.79
N PRO A 136 -14.67 -9.55 -11.37
CA PRO A 136 -13.25 -9.29 -11.25
C PRO A 136 -12.90 -7.84 -11.58
N CYS A 137 -12.08 -7.23 -10.73
CA CYS A 137 -11.65 -5.86 -10.95
C CYS A 137 -10.90 -5.72 -12.28
N PRO A 138 -11.10 -4.61 -13.02
CA PRO A 138 -10.41 -4.39 -14.30
C PRO A 138 -8.89 -4.35 -14.11
N ALA A 139 -8.16 -4.66 -15.18
CA ALA A 139 -6.71 -4.66 -15.18
C ALA A 139 -6.13 -3.34 -14.63
N GLY A 140 -5.15 -3.43 -13.73
CA GLY A 140 -4.56 -2.27 -13.05
C GLY A 140 -5.30 -1.79 -11.79
N SER A 141 -6.42 -2.43 -11.44
CA SER A 141 -7.14 -2.17 -10.19
C SER A 141 -7.18 -3.39 -9.27
N LYS A 142 -7.39 -3.15 -7.98
CA LYS A 142 -7.53 -4.16 -6.93
C LYS A 142 -8.78 -3.87 -6.11
N TRP A 143 -9.38 -4.90 -5.55
CA TRP A 143 -10.51 -4.73 -4.64
C TRP A 143 -10.04 -4.10 -3.33
N ASP A 144 -10.71 -3.02 -2.91
CA ASP A 144 -10.54 -2.41 -1.60
C ASP A 144 -11.72 -2.83 -0.71
N SER A 145 -11.46 -3.68 0.28
CA SER A 145 -12.46 -4.19 1.21
C SER A 145 -12.96 -3.13 2.21
N GLY A 146 -12.25 -2.01 2.38
CA GLY A 146 -12.72 -0.89 3.20
C GLY A 146 -13.68 0.01 2.43
N LYS A 147 -13.48 0.16 1.12
CA LYS A 147 -14.32 0.99 0.25
C LYS A 147 -15.36 0.22 -0.54
N CYS A 148 -15.30 -1.11 -0.52
CA CYS A 148 -16.22 -2.00 -1.24
C CYS A 148 -16.26 -1.73 -2.74
N LYS A 149 -15.12 -1.36 -3.32
CA LYS A 149 -14.99 -1.06 -4.75
C LYS A 149 -13.59 -1.38 -5.27
N CYS A 150 -13.48 -1.56 -6.58
CA CYS A 150 -12.19 -1.65 -7.24
C CYS A 150 -11.51 -0.29 -7.23
N VAL A 151 -10.27 -0.24 -6.76
CA VAL A 151 -9.43 0.96 -6.73
C VAL A 151 -8.15 0.70 -7.50
N CYS A 152 -7.62 1.74 -8.15
CA CYS A 152 -6.39 1.60 -8.92
C CYS A 152 -5.20 1.23 -8.02
N SER A 153 -4.43 0.23 -8.43
CA SER A 153 -3.29 -0.28 -7.67
C SER A 153 -2.10 0.69 -7.70
N THR A 154 -1.94 1.40 -8.82
CA THR A 154 -0.87 2.37 -9.07
C THR A 154 -1.49 3.69 -9.50
N VAL A 155 -1.17 4.78 -8.80
CA VAL A 155 -1.53 6.14 -9.22
C VAL A 155 -0.23 6.85 -9.61
N PRO A 156 -0.03 7.23 -10.89
CA PRO A 156 1.15 7.99 -11.29
C PRO A 156 1.09 9.39 -10.67
N GLU A 157 2.24 9.93 -10.24
CA GLU A 157 2.32 11.29 -9.68
C GLU A 157 1.84 12.36 -10.68
N LYS A 158 2.05 12.13 -11.98
CA LYS A 158 1.58 13.03 -13.04
C LYS A 158 1.46 12.30 -14.37
N CYS A 159 0.36 12.53 -15.08
CA CYS A 159 0.22 12.10 -16.48
C CYS A 159 0.98 13.03 -17.43
N SER A 160 1.41 12.50 -18.58
CA SER A 160 2.04 13.29 -19.65
C SER A 160 1.17 14.47 -20.09
N ASN A 161 1.81 15.52 -20.62
CA ASN A 161 1.11 16.69 -21.16
C ASN A 161 0.04 16.24 -22.18
N LYS A 162 -1.20 16.77 -22.04
CA LYS A 162 -2.45 16.41 -22.77
C LYS A 162 -3.28 15.26 -22.16
N LYS A 163 -2.75 14.51 -21.19
CA LYS A 163 -3.47 13.41 -20.52
C LYS A 163 -3.82 13.76 -19.07
N VAL A 164 -4.91 13.16 -18.59
CA VAL A 164 -5.41 13.26 -17.22
C VAL A 164 -5.60 11.85 -16.66
N TRP A 165 -5.39 11.69 -15.37
CA TRP A 165 -5.62 10.42 -14.70
C TRP A 165 -7.12 10.10 -14.66
N SER A 166 -7.49 8.90 -15.11
CA SER A 166 -8.85 8.36 -14.95
C SER A 166 -8.85 7.28 -13.87
N THR A 167 -9.74 7.45 -12.89
CA THR A 167 -9.98 6.45 -11.83
C THR A 167 -10.78 5.24 -12.32
N GLU A 168 -11.45 5.34 -13.47
CA GLU A 168 -12.26 4.26 -14.04
C GLU A 168 -11.40 3.26 -14.83
N THR A 169 -10.49 3.77 -15.66
CA THR A 169 -9.59 2.94 -16.47
C THR A 169 -8.25 2.68 -15.78
N CYS A 170 -8.03 3.29 -14.61
CA CYS A 170 -6.76 3.23 -13.88
C CYS A 170 -5.56 3.55 -14.78
N GLY A 171 -5.69 4.61 -15.56
CA GLY A 171 -4.71 5.01 -16.58
C GLY A 171 -4.77 6.49 -16.93
N CYS A 172 -3.74 6.97 -17.62
CA CYS A 172 -3.70 8.31 -18.18
C CYS A 172 -4.47 8.35 -19.50
N VAL A 173 -5.63 9.00 -19.50
CA VAL A 173 -6.51 9.19 -20.67
C VAL A 173 -6.38 10.60 -21.23
N CYS A 174 -6.75 10.82 -22.48
CA CYS A 174 -6.72 12.15 -23.08
C CYS A 174 -7.68 13.15 -22.38
N HIS A 175 -7.33 14.45 -22.33
CA HIS A 175 -8.30 15.44 -21.81
C HIS A 175 -9.59 15.48 -22.65
N GLN A 176 -10.73 15.71 -22.00
CA GLN A 176 -12.05 15.83 -22.64
C GLN A 176 -12.09 16.83 -23.80
N ARG A 177 -11.27 17.89 -23.74
CA ARG A 177 -11.12 18.88 -24.83
C ARG A 177 -10.71 18.25 -26.16
N HIS A 178 -9.91 17.18 -26.13
CA HIS A 178 -9.45 16.49 -27.33
C HIS A 178 -10.58 15.67 -27.94
N TYR A 179 -11.35 14.93 -27.13
CA TYR A 179 -12.54 14.21 -27.59
C TYR A 179 -13.57 15.16 -28.22
N ASN A 180 -13.92 16.26 -27.54
CA ASN A 180 -14.89 17.22 -28.06
C ASN A 180 -14.41 17.89 -29.37
N ARG A 181 -13.12 18.21 -29.46
CA ARG A 181 -12.53 18.83 -30.67
C ARG A 181 -12.53 17.87 -31.86
N CYS A 182 -12.23 16.61 -31.65
CA CYS A 182 -12.22 15.61 -32.73
C CYS A 182 -13.65 15.24 -33.15
N ALA A 183 -14.56 15.09 -32.19
CA ALA A 183 -15.97 14.80 -32.46
C ALA A 183 -16.64 15.88 -33.34
N ARG A 184 -16.36 17.17 -33.09
CA ARG A 184 -16.82 18.29 -33.95
C ARG A 184 -16.35 18.19 -35.40
N LYS A 185 -15.26 17.48 -35.66
CA LYS A 185 -14.69 17.26 -37.00
C LYS A 185 -15.09 15.90 -37.58
N GLY A 186 -15.99 15.15 -36.92
CA GLY A 186 -16.34 13.78 -37.31
C GLY A 186 -15.18 12.79 -37.21
N LYS A 187 -14.20 13.07 -36.34
CA LYS A 187 -12.98 12.26 -36.14
C LYS A 187 -12.94 11.71 -34.72
N MET A 188 -12.23 10.61 -34.52
CA MET A 188 -12.00 10.04 -33.19
C MET A 188 -10.62 10.39 -32.66
N VAL A 189 -10.44 10.25 -31.34
CA VAL A 189 -9.17 10.53 -30.67
C VAL A 189 -8.29 9.29 -30.75
N ASP A 190 -7.02 9.47 -31.10
CA ASP A 190 -5.97 8.49 -30.87
C ASP A 190 -5.55 8.56 -29.39
N GLU A 191 -5.70 7.45 -28.67
CA GLU A 191 -5.41 7.39 -27.23
C GLU A 191 -3.90 7.51 -26.92
N THR A 192 -3.02 7.34 -27.91
CA THR A 192 -1.57 7.45 -27.72
C THR A 192 -1.10 8.91 -27.64
N ASP A 193 -1.32 9.74 -28.67
CA ASP A 193 -0.92 11.17 -28.74
C ASP A 193 -2.07 12.17 -28.45
N CYS A 194 -3.31 11.69 -28.26
CA CYS A 194 -4.49 12.55 -28.14
C CYS A 194 -4.75 13.42 -29.39
N GLY A 195 -4.33 12.90 -30.55
CA GLY A 195 -4.57 13.46 -31.89
C GLY A 195 -5.95 13.10 -32.45
N CYS A 196 -6.39 13.78 -33.51
CA CYS A 196 -7.66 13.45 -34.19
C CYS A 196 -7.39 12.59 -35.43
N ILE A 197 -7.86 11.35 -35.44
CA ILE A 197 -7.73 10.41 -36.55
C ILE A 197 -9.08 10.16 -37.25
N SER A 198 -9.07 9.95 -38.55
CA SER A 198 -10.26 9.50 -39.29
C SER A 198 -10.50 8.01 -39.04
N MET A 199 -11.73 7.55 -39.20
CA MET A 199 -12.09 6.14 -39.02
C MET A 199 -11.26 5.20 -39.93
N SER A 200 -10.84 5.69 -41.11
CA SER A 200 -9.93 5.00 -42.02
C SER A 200 -8.48 4.87 -41.53
N ALA A 201 -8.03 5.74 -40.62
CA ALA A 201 -6.65 5.74 -40.12
C ALA A 201 -6.45 4.86 -38.87
N ALA A 202 -7.50 4.49 -38.13
CA ALA A 202 -7.36 3.53 -37.02
C ALA A 202 -7.42 2.07 -37.45
N VAL A 203 -8.11 1.79 -38.56
CA VAL A 203 -8.03 0.48 -39.23
C VAL A 203 -6.65 0.31 -39.90
N ILE A 204 -5.98 1.43 -40.20
CA ILE A 204 -4.66 1.50 -40.83
C ILE A 204 -3.70 2.26 -39.90
N GLY A 205 -3.65 1.85 -38.64
CA GLY A 205 -2.54 2.20 -37.75
C GLY A 205 -1.31 1.41 -38.19
N ASN A 206 -0.54 2.01 -39.08
CA ASN A 206 0.62 1.46 -39.75
C ASN A 206 1.83 1.33 -38.81
N LYS A 207 2.51 0.18 -38.97
CA LYS A 207 3.97 0.00 -39.02
C LYS A 207 4.81 1.27 -38.80
N ASP A 208 5.52 1.31 -37.68
CA ASP A 208 6.82 1.97 -37.52
C ASP A 208 7.54 1.37 -36.30
N ASP A 209 8.11 0.17 -36.46
CA ASP A 209 9.21 -0.27 -35.60
C ASP A 209 10.52 0.14 -36.26
N SER A 210 10.92 1.34 -35.86
CA SER A 210 12.30 1.76 -35.64
C SER A 210 13.30 0.61 -35.54
N ASN A 211 14.24 0.65 -36.48
CA ASN A 211 15.41 -0.20 -36.58
C ASN A 211 16.28 -0.06 -35.31
N SER A 212 16.16 -1.00 -34.37
CA SER A 212 17.14 -1.23 -33.29
C SER A 212 17.14 -2.68 -32.79
N GLY A 213 16.73 -3.62 -33.64
CA GLY A 213 16.88 -5.05 -33.38
C GLY A 213 18.27 -5.50 -33.82
N ILE A 214 19.10 -5.96 -32.88
CA ILE A 214 20.31 -6.71 -33.20
C ILE A 214 19.92 -7.84 -34.16
N SER A 215 20.52 -7.84 -35.36
CA SER A 215 20.27 -8.82 -36.42
C SER A 215 20.29 -10.24 -35.83
N LYS A 216 19.30 -11.06 -36.16
CA LYS A 216 19.28 -12.48 -35.75
C LYS A 216 20.54 -13.20 -36.20
N GLU A 217 21.16 -12.78 -37.30
CA GLU A 217 22.45 -13.29 -37.76
C GLU A 217 23.60 -12.89 -36.84
N TYR A 218 23.57 -11.65 -36.32
CA TYR A 218 24.56 -11.18 -35.33
C TYR A 218 24.49 -11.97 -34.02
N LEU A 219 23.28 -12.30 -33.56
CA LEU A 219 23.09 -13.07 -32.33
C LEU A 219 23.60 -14.52 -32.48
N VAL A 220 23.40 -15.14 -33.64
CA VAL A 220 23.94 -16.48 -33.95
C VAL A 220 25.48 -16.45 -33.99
N VAL A 221 26.07 -15.42 -34.59
CA VAL A 221 27.54 -15.26 -34.63
C VAL A 221 28.11 -15.09 -33.21
N VAL A 222 27.50 -14.24 -32.38
CA VAL A 222 27.96 -14.04 -30.99
C VAL A 222 27.88 -15.33 -30.17
N LEU A 223 26.79 -16.10 -30.31
CA LEU A 223 26.66 -17.40 -29.63
C LEU A 223 27.69 -18.42 -30.12
N ALA A 224 27.96 -18.48 -31.43
CA ALA A 224 28.98 -19.37 -31.99
C ALA A 224 30.39 -19.01 -31.50
N VAL A 225 30.71 -17.72 -31.45
CA VAL A 225 32.00 -17.23 -30.91
C VAL A 225 32.13 -17.58 -29.43
N GLN A 226 31.09 -17.36 -28.62
CA GLN A 226 31.11 -17.70 -27.19
C GLN A 226 31.31 -19.20 -26.97
N PHE A 227 30.62 -20.04 -27.75
CA PHE A 227 30.77 -21.49 -27.66
C PHE A 227 32.17 -21.95 -28.07
N GLY A 228 32.76 -21.33 -29.11
CA GLY A 228 34.14 -21.58 -29.53
C GLY A 228 35.17 -21.20 -28.46
N VAL A 229 34.99 -20.07 -27.78
CA VAL A 229 35.86 -19.64 -26.67
C VAL A 229 35.78 -20.60 -25.51
N LEU A 230 34.57 -21.02 -25.11
CA LEU A 230 34.38 -22.00 -24.03
C LEU A 230 35.02 -23.35 -24.38
N PHE A 231 34.89 -23.80 -25.64
CA PHE A 231 35.51 -25.02 -26.11
C PHE A 231 37.05 -24.95 -26.05
N MET A 232 37.64 -23.83 -26.50
CA MET A 232 39.10 -23.59 -26.39
C MET A 232 39.60 -23.58 -24.95
N VAL A 233 38.84 -22.97 -24.03
CA VAL A 233 39.18 -22.95 -22.59
C VAL A 233 39.08 -24.36 -22.00
N PHE A 234 38.03 -25.11 -22.35
CA PHE A 234 37.87 -26.50 -21.92
C PHE A 234 39.01 -27.38 -22.43
N ASP A 235 39.37 -27.26 -23.70
CA ASP A 235 40.52 -27.95 -24.30
C ASP A 235 41.86 -27.55 -23.65
N CYS A 236 42.04 -26.29 -23.25
CA CYS A 236 43.21 -25.84 -22.50
C CYS A 236 43.27 -26.45 -21.09
N ILE A 237 42.14 -26.51 -20.38
CA ILE A 237 42.06 -27.15 -19.05
C ILE A 237 42.40 -28.65 -19.19
N LEU A 238 41.81 -29.31 -20.18
CA LEU A 238 42.07 -30.70 -20.53
C LEU A 238 43.53 -30.95 -20.93
N TYR A 239 44.16 -29.99 -21.64
CA TYR A 239 45.57 -30.05 -21.98
C TYR A 239 46.50 -30.03 -20.75
N THR A 240 46.15 -29.30 -19.68
CA THR A 240 46.92 -29.32 -18.41
C THR A 240 46.83 -30.65 -17.66
N LYS A 241 45.79 -31.44 -17.90
CA LYS A 241 45.57 -32.76 -17.28
C LYS A 241 46.01 -33.94 -18.15
N GLN A 242 46.79 -33.69 -19.21
CA GLN A 242 47.23 -34.70 -20.18
C GLN A 242 46.09 -35.51 -20.83
N ALA A 243 44.90 -34.94 -20.93
CA ALA A 243 43.74 -35.59 -21.53
C ALA A 243 42.89 -34.53 -22.22
N GLY A 244 42.98 -34.43 -23.56
CA GLY A 244 42.26 -33.45 -24.38
C GLY A 244 42.59 -33.59 -25.88
N VAL A 245 41.80 -32.95 -26.75
CA VAL A 245 41.95 -33.07 -28.22
C VAL A 245 43.29 -32.47 -28.69
N ILE A 246 43.65 -31.30 -28.16
CA ILE A 246 44.92 -30.62 -28.48
C ILE A 246 46.14 -31.40 -27.98
N TYR A 247 46.06 -32.05 -26.80
CA TYR A 247 47.13 -32.92 -26.29
C TYR A 247 47.34 -34.14 -27.20
N THR A 248 46.24 -34.74 -27.67
CA THR A 248 46.25 -35.88 -28.58
C THR A 248 46.82 -35.50 -29.95
N LEU A 249 46.46 -34.33 -30.48
CA LEU A 249 47.02 -33.81 -31.73
C LEU A 249 48.50 -33.47 -31.61
N LYS A 250 48.94 -32.88 -30.48
CA LYS A 250 50.36 -32.61 -30.22
C LYS A 250 51.18 -33.89 -30.08
N LYS A 251 50.64 -34.94 -29.44
CA LYS A 251 51.28 -36.27 -29.35
C LYS A 251 51.35 -36.95 -30.73
N LYS A 252 50.31 -36.84 -31.56
CA LYS A 252 50.31 -37.36 -32.94
C LYS A 252 51.26 -36.60 -33.87
N CYS A 253 51.43 -35.29 -33.71
CA CYS A 253 52.41 -34.51 -34.47
C CYS A 253 53.86 -34.70 -33.98
N SER A 254 54.08 -35.04 -32.70
CA SER A 254 55.41 -35.34 -32.17
C SER A 254 55.86 -36.79 -32.44
N SER A 255 54.94 -37.71 -32.70
CA SER A 255 55.24 -39.13 -32.96
C SER A 255 55.55 -39.46 -34.43
N LYS A 256 55.37 -38.52 -35.36
CA LYS A 256 55.63 -38.78 -36.79
C LYS A 256 57.11 -38.65 -37.19
N ASN A 257 57.98 -38.26 -36.26
CA ASN A 257 59.43 -38.12 -36.47
C ASN A 257 60.27 -39.29 -35.91
N SER A 258 59.66 -40.35 -35.39
CA SER A 258 60.40 -41.49 -34.86
C SER A 258 59.68 -42.81 -35.13
N ALA A 259 60.25 -43.57 -36.07
CA ALA A 259 60.20 -45.03 -36.16
C ALA A 259 58.81 -45.68 -36.40
N PHE A 260 58.60 -46.38 -37.52
CA PHE A 260 59.29 -47.62 -37.91
C PHE A 260 58.88 -48.79 -37.02
N ASN A 261 58.34 -49.82 -37.67
CA ASN A 261 57.83 -51.11 -37.18
C ASN A 261 56.48 -51.06 -36.45
N SER A 262 55.56 -52.01 -36.58
CA SER A 262 55.30 -53.12 -37.51
C SER A 262 53.95 -53.69 -37.01
N THR A 263 53.07 -54.05 -37.95
CA THR A 263 52.06 -55.13 -37.91
C THR A 263 51.09 -55.31 -36.73
N ASP A 264 49.82 -55.24 -37.13
CA ASP A 264 48.75 -56.26 -37.06
C ASP A 264 47.87 -56.48 -35.82
N SER A 265 46.55 -56.44 -36.13
CA SER A 265 45.44 -57.29 -35.64
C SER A 265 45.00 -57.19 -34.17
N GLU A 266 43.74 -57.38 -33.75
CA GLU A 266 42.37 -57.37 -34.30
C GLU A 266 41.44 -57.62 -33.07
N SER A 267 40.13 -57.38 -33.22
CA SER A 267 38.98 -57.84 -32.38
C SER A 267 38.68 -57.01 -31.11
N SER A 268 37.57 -56.26 -31.04
CA SER A 268 36.12 -56.60 -31.01
C SER A 268 35.60 -57.04 -29.63
N CYS A 269 34.62 -56.30 -29.08
CA CYS A 269 33.25 -56.76 -28.84
C CYS A 269 32.44 -55.77 -27.95
N ASP A 270 31.30 -55.37 -28.52
CA ASP A 270 30.03 -54.81 -28.02
C ASP A 270 29.36 -55.59 -26.84
N PRO A 271 28.10 -55.31 -26.38
CA PRO A 271 27.35 -54.05 -26.22
C PRO A 271 26.37 -54.01 -24.97
N ALA A 272 25.62 -52.88 -24.89
CA ALA A 272 24.16 -52.76 -24.65
C ALA A 272 23.52 -52.60 -23.24
N SER A 273 22.61 -51.59 -23.20
CA SER A 273 21.30 -51.51 -22.51
C SER A 273 21.32 -51.33 -20.97
N GLY A 274 20.47 -50.53 -20.29
CA GLY A 274 19.24 -49.80 -20.60
C GLY A 274 18.72 -49.09 -19.33
N SER A 275 17.65 -48.29 -19.46
CA SER A 275 16.99 -47.40 -18.48
C SER A 275 16.51 -48.06 -17.16
N GLN A 276 16.09 -47.39 -16.06
CA GLN A 276 15.08 -46.32 -15.89
C GLN A 276 14.91 -45.95 -14.38
N HIS A 277 14.45 -44.72 -14.10
CA HIS A 277 13.49 -44.28 -13.05
C HIS A 277 13.84 -44.25 -11.52
N GLY A 278 13.41 -43.15 -10.86
CA GLY A 278 13.23 -43.01 -9.39
C GLY A 278 13.00 -41.54 -8.98
N THR A 279 11.75 -41.12 -8.76
CA THR A 279 11.08 -40.81 -7.45
C THR A 279 11.42 -39.45 -6.81
N TRP A 280 10.37 -38.67 -6.54
CA TRP A 280 10.39 -37.36 -5.87
C TRP A 280 9.97 -37.53 -4.40
N GLU A 281 10.67 -36.85 -3.49
CA GLU A 281 10.33 -36.75 -2.07
C GLU A 281 10.41 -35.27 -1.63
N SER A 282 9.48 -34.89 -0.75
CA SER A 282 9.21 -33.54 -0.25
C SER A 282 10.32 -32.98 0.64
N THR A 283 10.45 -31.65 0.70
CA THR A 283 10.73 -30.94 1.97
C THR A 283 10.43 -29.44 1.88
N GLU A 284 9.86 -28.94 2.97
CA GLU A 284 9.54 -27.55 3.29
C GLU A 284 10.81 -26.69 3.46
N ASN A 285 10.68 -25.36 3.31
CA ASN A 285 11.40 -24.41 4.16
C ASN A 285 10.73 -23.03 4.21
N ILE A 286 10.71 -22.51 5.43
CA ILE A 286 10.25 -21.22 5.94
C ILE A 286 11.40 -20.20 5.87
N VAL A 287 11.09 -18.91 6.07
CA VAL A 287 11.90 -17.74 6.52
C VAL A 287 11.87 -16.61 5.47
N GLU A 288 11.74 -15.31 5.75
CA GLU A 288 11.29 -14.49 6.88
C GLU A 288 11.28 -13.05 6.35
N SER A 289 10.50 -12.19 7.01
CA SER A 289 10.20 -10.81 6.69
C SER A 289 11.31 -9.82 7.10
N GLU A 290 11.59 -8.80 6.28
CA GLU A 290 12.26 -7.57 6.71
C GLU A 290 11.53 -6.31 6.20
N LEU A 291 11.18 -5.43 7.16
CA LEU A 291 10.91 -3.98 7.05
C LEU A 291 12.21 -3.25 7.44
N PRO A 292 12.52 -1.98 7.03
CA PRO A 292 11.81 -0.74 7.45
C PRO A 292 12.08 0.46 6.47
N PRO A 293 12.18 1.76 6.86
CA PRO A 293 11.54 2.59 7.90
C PRO A 293 10.79 3.82 7.33
N GLY A 294 10.07 4.55 8.20
CA GLY A 294 9.43 5.83 7.89
C GLY A 294 10.29 7.07 8.15
N THR A 295 9.90 8.19 7.54
CA THR A 295 10.42 9.54 7.83
C THR A 295 9.32 10.59 7.71
N ASN A 296 9.26 11.45 8.74
CA ASN A 296 8.45 12.66 8.85
C ASN A 296 8.89 13.77 7.90
N THR A 297 7.96 14.62 7.43
CA THR A 297 8.20 16.07 7.21
C THR A 297 6.89 16.86 7.08
N LEU A 298 6.78 17.95 7.87
CA LEU A 298 5.89 19.12 7.72
C LEU A 298 6.36 20.01 6.54
N PRO A 299 5.52 20.92 6.00
CA PRO A 299 5.55 22.35 6.41
C PRO A 299 4.14 22.96 6.58
N ARG A 300 3.90 23.91 7.50
CA ARG A 300 4.22 25.36 7.54
C ARG A 300 3.28 26.24 6.70
N SER A 301 2.71 27.21 7.43
CA SER A 301 1.93 28.39 7.06
C SER A 301 2.53 29.29 5.98
N GLU A 302 1.67 30.02 5.27
CA GLU A 302 1.68 31.50 5.06
C GLU A 302 0.46 31.86 4.18
N ALA A 303 -0.40 32.77 4.66
CA ALA A 303 -0.61 34.13 4.16
C ALA A 303 -1.60 34.23 2.98
#